data_AF-A0A383BEQ4-F1
#
_entry.id   AF-A0A383BEQ4-F1
#
_cell.length_a   1.000
_cell.length_b   1.000
_cell.length_c   1.000
_cell.angle_alpha   90.00
_cell.angle_beta   90.00
_cell.angle_gamma   90.00
#
_symmetry.space_group_name_H-M   'P 1'
#
loop_
_entity.id
_entity.type
_entity.pdbx_description
1 polymer ?
#
loop_
_entity_poly.entity_id
_entity_poly.type
_entity_poly.pdbx_seq_one_letter_code
_entity_poly.pdbx_strand_id
1 'polypeptide(L)' 'LKLSEKNLNQVLLLCSEFPPGPGGIGNHAWNLAKNLNNMVSVDVLTISDYADIKECESFDKKEKFNIYRFKRFPISII' A
#
# COMPACT_ATOMS: atom_id res chain seq x y z
N LEU A 1 -24.18 -15.06 -9.95
CA LEU A 1 -23.01 -14.16 -9.89
C LEU A 1 -21.82 -14.92 -10.46
N LYS A 2 -21.42 -14.66 -11.71
CA LYS A 2 -20.17 -15.22 -12.25
C LYS A 2 -19.03 -14.62 -11.43
N LEU A 3 -18.36 -15.43 -10.62
CA LEU A 3 -17.02 -15.11 -10.15
C LEU A 3 -16.18 -14.99 -11.42
N SER A 4 -15.87 -13.74 -11.79
CA SER A 4 -14.85 -13.43 -12.80
C SER A 4 -13.62 -14.29 -12.50
N GLU A 5 -13.05 -14.90 -13.53
CA GLU A 5 -11.81 -15.68 -13.42
C GLU A 5 -10.82 -14.89 -12.59
N LYS A 6 -10.40 -15.47 -11.45
CA LYS A 6 -9.51 -14.82 -10.51
C LYS A 6 -8.17 -14.64 -11.23
N ASN A 7 -7.81 -13.41 -11.55
CA ASN A 7 -6.54 -13.12 -12.21
C ASN A 7 -5.44 -13.46 -11.21
N LEU A 8 -4.77 -14.60 -11.38
CA LEU A 8 -3.76 -15.12 -10.45
C LEU A 8 -2.49 -14.25 -10.39
N ASN A 9 -2.39 -13.26 -11.29
CA ASN A 9 -1.28 -12.33 -11.40
C ASN A 9 -1.61 -10.98 -10.73
N GLN A 10 -1.96 -11.02 -9.45
CA GLN A 10 -2.12 -9.83 -8.63
C GLN A 10 -1.38 -10.03 -7.30
N VAL A 11 -0.57 -9.05 -6.93
CA VAL A 11 0.20 -9.04 -5.69
C VAL A 11 -0.40 -8.00 -4.75
N LEU A 12 -0.72 -8.43 -3.52
CA LEU A 12 -1.04 -7.51 -2.44
C LEU A 12 0.20 -7.37 -1.54
N LEU A 13 0.78 -6.18 -1.50
CA LEU A 13 1.89 -5.86 -0.62
C LEU A 13 1.36 -5.34 0.71
N LEU A 14 1.59 -6.08 1.80
CA LEU A 14 1.29 -5.64 3.16
C LEU A 14 2.55 -5.09 3.81
N CYS A 15 2.52 -3.85 4.30
CA CYS A 15 3.66 -3.22 4.94
C CYS A 15 3.26 -2.38 6.16
N SER A 16 4.17 -2.28 7.12
CA SER A 16 4.02 -1.47 8.32
C SER A 16 4.37 0.01 8.09
N GLU A 17 5.04 0.31 6.98
CA GLU A 17 5.42 1.66 6.57
C GLU A 17 5.28 1.77 5.06
N PHE A 18 4.82 2.93 4.61
CA PHE A 18 4.82 3.31 3.20
C PHE A 18 4.89 4.84 3.13
N PRO A 19 5.58 5.42 2.14
CA PRO A 19 5.65 6.86 2.01
C PRO A 19 4.23 7.44 1.83
N PRO A 20 3.97 8.70 2.19
CA PRO A 20 4.94 9.69 2.65
C PRO A 20 5.31 9.48 4.13
N GLY A 21 6.47 10.03 4.52
CA GLY A 21 7.03 9.90 5.86
C GLY A 21 8.50 9.45 5.83
N PRO A 22 9.22 9.61 6.96
CA PRO A 22 10.61 9.20 7.06
C PRO A 22 10.72 7.68 7.24
N GLY A 23 11.76 7.06 6.69
CA GLY A 23 12.08 5.66 6.96
C GLY A 23 12.64 4.91 5.77
N GLY A 24 13.52 3.94 6.04
CA GLY A 24 14.07 3.05 5.01
C GLY A 24 13.05 2.00 4.56
N ILE A 25 12.28 1.44 5.49
CA ILE A 25 11.33 0.35 5.23
C ILE A 25 10.25 0.80 4.24
N GLY A 26 9.60 1.94 4.52
CA GLY A 26 8.61 2.50 3.60
C GLY A 26 9.19 2.78 2.21
N ASN A 27 10.39 3.36 2.12
CA ASN A 27 11.03 3.62 0.83
C ASN A 27 11.35 2.34 0.05
N HIS A 28 11.81 1.28 0.72
CA HIS A 28 12.04 -0.02 0.08
C HIS A 28 10.73 -0.65 -0.40
N ALA A 29 9.67 -0.62 0.42
CA ALA A 29 8.35 -1.11 0.05
C ALA A 29 7.80 -0.38 -1.18
N TRP A 30 7.93 0.95 -1.22
CA TRP A 30 7.52 1.76 -2.37
C TRP A 30 8.32 1.44 -3.64
N ASN A 31 9.65 1.36 -3.55
CA ASN A 31 10.48 1.01 -4.70
C ASN A 31 10.15 -0.40 -5.22
N LEU A 32 9.90 -1.37 -4.33
CA LEU A 32 9.46 -2.70 -4.71
C LEU A 32 8.11 -2.66 -5.44
N ALA A 33 7.09 -2.04 -4.82
CA ALA A 33 5.75 -1.93 -5.41
C ALA A 33 5.79 -1.26 -6.79
N LYS A 34 6.48 -0.12 -6.88
CA LYS A 34 6.60 0.68 -8.11
C LYS A 34 7.26 -0.08 -9.25
N ASN A 35 8.34 -0.81 -8.97
CA ASN A 35 9.04 -1.57 -10.01
C ASN A 35 8.29 -2.85 -10.39
N LEU A 36 7.74 -3.55 -9.40
CA LEU A 36 6.99 -4.79 -9.59
C LEU A 36 5.66 -4.55 -10.34
N ASN A 37 5.03 -3.40 -10.14
CA ASN A 37 3.80 -3.01 -10.83
C ASN A 37 3.93 -2.90 -12.36
N ASN A 38 5.16 -2.85 -12.87
CA ASN A 38 5.41 -2.90 -14.31
C ASN A 38 5.30 -4.31 -14.90
N MET A 39 5.28 -5.35 -14.06
CA MET A 39 5.26 -6.76 -14.46
C MET A 39 3.97 -7.47 -14.05
N VAL A 40 3.43 -7.12 -12.88
CA VAL A 40 2.24 -7.73 -12.29
C VAL A 40 1.43 -6.64 -11.60
N SER A 41 0.10 -6.73 -11.57
CA SER A 41 -0.72 -5.75 -10.86
C SER A 41 -0.38 -5.79 -9.37
N VAL A 42 0.01 -4.66 -8.79
CA VAL A 42 0.29 -4.53 -7.37
C VAL A 42 -0.77 -3.64 -6.74
N ASP A 43 -1.25 -4.04 -5.57
CA ASP A 43 -1.93 -3.15 -4.63
C ASP A 43 -1.14 -3.13 -3.32
N VAL A 44 -1.20 -2.01 -2.60
CA VAL A 44 -0.52 -1.84 -1.31
C VAL A 44 -1.56 -1.69 -0.21
N LEU A 45 -1.39 -2.41 0.89
CA LEU A 45 -2.16 -2.24 2.12
C LEU A 45 -1.20 -1.88 3.25
N THR A 46 -1.37 -0.67 3.81
CA THR A 46 -0.39 -0.09 4.74
C THR A 46 -1.05 0.76 5.81
N ILE A 47 -0.32 1.01 6.90
CA ILE A 47 -0.59 2.09 7.85
C ILE A 47 0.23 3.33 7.48
N SER A 48 -0.07 4.48 8.09
CA SER A 48 0.57 5.78 7.78
C SER A 48 0.61 6.69 8.99
N ASP A 49 1.13 6.17 10.10
CA ASP A 49 1.08 6.81 11.41
C ASP A 49 1.92 8.12 11.48
N TYR A 50 2.82 8.35 10.52
CA TYR A 50 3.80 9.44 10.52
C TYR A 50 3.54 10.58 9.52
N ALA A 51 2.44 10.53 8.76
CA ALA A 51 2.13 11.52 7.73
C ALA A 51 0.68 12.01 7.81
N ASP A 52 0.45 13.25 7.38
CA ASP A 52 -0.89 13.81 7.32
C ASP A 52 -1.71 13.16 6.19
N ILE A 53 -3.04 13.15 6.34
CA ILE A 53 -3.97 12.62 5.34
C ILE A 53 -3.78 13.31 3.99
N LYS A 54 -3.58 14.63 3.96
CA LYS A 54 -3.38 15.37 2.71
C LYS A 54 -2.07 15.01 2.03
N GLU A 55 -1.02 14.77 2.80
CA GLU A 55 0.28 14.32 2.26
C GLU A 55 0.13 12.93 1.65
N CYS A 56 -0.54 12.02 2.36
CA CYS A 56 -0.85 10.68 1.89
C CYS A 56 -1.64 10.73 0.57
N GLU A 57 -2.72 11.49 0.51
CA GLU A 57 -3.52 11.64 -0.71
C GLU A 57 -2.72 12.25 -1.87
N SER A 58 -1.88 13.25 -1.59
CA SER A 58 -1.02 13.88 -2.60
C SER A 58 0.02 12.90 -3.14
N PHE A 59 0.57 12.04 -2.29
CA PHE A 59 1.48 10.98 -2.68
C PHE A 59 0.77 9.91 -3.50
N ASP A 60 -0.35 9.38 -3.00
CA ASP A 60 -1.08 8.26 -3.59
C ASP A 60 -1.58 8.58 -5.01
N LYS A 61 -2.01 9.82 -5.24
CA LYS A 61 -2.44 10.30 -6.57
C LYS A 61 -1.32 10.30 -7.63
N LYS A 62 -0.05 10.20 -7.23
CA LYS A 62 1.10 10.18 -8.16
C LYS A 62 1.42 8.76 -8.63
N GLU A 63 0.97 7.75 -7.89
CA GLU A 63 1.30 6.36 -8.14
C GLU A 63 0.35 5.70 -9.15
N LYS A 64 0.82 4.62 -9.77
CA LYS A 64 0.09 3.87 -10.81
C LYS A 64 -0.53 2.57 -10.29
N PHE A 65 -0.69 2.47 -8.97
CA PHE A 65 -1.26 1.33 -8.26
C PHE A 65 -2.06 1.84 -7.05
N ASN A 66 -2.96 1.01 -6.53
CA ASN A 66 -3.79 1.42 -5.40
C ASN A 66 -3.02 1.30 -4.09
N ILE A 67 -3.17 2.32 -3.24
CA ILE A 67 -2.62 2.33 -1.89
C ILE A 67 -3.79 2.47 -0.93
N TYR A 68 -4.03 1.40 -0.17
CA TYR A 68 -5.08 1.32 0.83
C TYR A 68 -4.46 1.58 2.20
N ARG A 69 -4.81 2.72 2.78
CA ARG A 69 -4.33 3.12 4.12
C ARG A 69 -5.39 2.77 5.16
N PHE A 70 -5.02 1.96 6.13
CA PHE A 70 -5.88 1.62 7.26
C PHE A 70 -5.37 2.23 8.56
N LYS A 71 -6.29 2.54 9.47
CA LYS A 71 -5.92 2.96 10.82
C LYS A 71 -5.50 1.76 11.63
N ARG A 72 -4.48 1.94 12.46
CA ARG A 72 -4.08 0.93 13.42
C ARG A 72 -5.23 0.73 14.42
N PHE A 73 -5.71 -0.50 14.52
CA PHE A 73 -6.66 -0.85 15.55
C PHE A 73 -5.90 -1.19 16.83
N PRO A 74 -6.33 -0.70 18.00
CA PRO A 74 -5.78 -1.17 19.26
C PRO A 74 -6.04 -2.68 19.34
N ILE A 75 -5.03 -3.43 19.75
CA ILE A 75 -5.20 -4.84 20.10
C ILE A 75 -6.19 -4.88 21.28
N SER A 76 -7.40 -5.35 21.00
CA SER A 76 -8.39 -5.63 22.03
C SER A 76 -8.23 -7.09 22.40
N ILE A 77 -7.38 -7.37 23.40
CA ILE A 77 -7.36 -8.69 24.05
C ILE A 77 -8.47 -8.63 25.09
N ILE A 78 -9.68 -9.00 24.67
CA ILE A 78 -10.79 -9.34 25.57
C ILE A 78 -11.00 -10.84 25.43
#